data_AF-B7GB00-F1
#
_entry.id   AF-B7GB00-F1
#
_cell.length_a   1.000
_cell.length_b   1.000
_cell.length_c   1.000
_cell.angle_alpha   90.00
_cell.angle_beta   90.00
_cell.angle_gamma   90.00
#
_symmetry.space_group_name_H-M   'P 1'
#
loop_
_entity.id
_entity.type
_entity.pdbx_description
1 polymer ?
#
loop_
_entity_poly.entity_id
_entity_poly.type
_entity_poly.pdbx_seq_one_letter_code
_entity_poly.pdbx_strand_id
1 'polypeptide(L)'
;MVTMRSFLLLQLWIGFLKASAFAAAYIFPSSARSLRRCFQEKGTCPLPLSHSSITSGWTAIFSSMEDTDAATINGEQYPADTSANGGGLVTTADSRSQLFSAFSALTAEDQYDAVLTGLCAKILDDTTIVERAAIERLKDPTNLLNEMNSRRIQASPRSMMALIDSTVKAQDAQTMAQMLSLSVRNGSVTRYGVRQADILPLPLAATSRVKCPDGSMKTRSERLSTVADIPFDERGTEVKNAFGVTAVAGGCFFTDVAGMDDIAPFANVFLSTLIVVGALDNFYDLFKTSTSMIAKQVAKNGAADFELPEKDALPFGLGSGQLTGSVVRGFARLLTTDAERESLCEASALLTAYCTGLPCFAYRPNALEASVLVVESTKNSNGMDSLLSSAGIMRVLVWLLAPVAAESAKFPVCIVSNPREAESFLDRLEEFAAKDPSLADEIFWTGNKQERKDLLKWAYTEADLLLRENRKILQEVTERLTGGAATVGDCIAVLEEW
;
A
#
# COMPACT_ATOMS: atom_id res chain seq x y z
N MET A 1 -1.57 44.52 -6.86
CA MET A 1 -1.18 43.18 -7.37
C MET A 1 -1.49 42.04 -6.40
N VAL A 2 -1.25 42.16 -5.08
CA VAL A 2 -1.56 41.10 -4.09
C VAL A 2 -3.06 40.81 -3.97
N THR A 3 -3.93 41.83 -4.02
CA THR A 3 -5.39 41.70 -3.95
C THR A 3 -6.02 40.93 -5.13
N MET A 4 -5.44 41.03 -6.32
CA MET A 4 -5.96 40.35 -7.52
C MET A 4 -5.66 38.84 -7.49
N ARG A 5 -4.52 38.44 -6.91
CA ARG A 5 -4.15 37.02 -6.70
C ARG A 5 -5.05 36.34 -5.66
N SER A 6 -5.35 37.03 -4.56
CA SER A 6 -6.26 36.50 -3.52
C SER A 6 -7.70 36.34 -4.02
N PHE A 7 -8.17 37.27 -4.86
CA PHE A 7 -9.51 37.17 -5.46
C PHE A 7 -9.62 35.99 -6.44
N LEU A 8 -8.58 35.73 -7.23
CA LEU A 8 -8.52 34.59 -8.14
C LEU A 8 -8.49 33.25 -7.38
N LEU A 9 -7.77 33.17 -6.25
CA LEU A 9 -7.76 32.00 -5.38
C LEU A 9 -9.12 31.73 -4.73
N LEU A 10 -9.84 32.78 -4.31
CA LEU A 10 -11.19 32.64 -3.77
C LEU A 10 -12.18 32.15 -4.83
N GLN A 11 -12.13 32.68 -6.06
CA GLN A 11 -12.97 32.24 -7.18
C GLN A 11 -12.66 30.78 -7.58
N LEU A 12 -11.39 30.39 -7.59
CA LEU A 12 -10.98 29.00 -7.82
C LEU A 12 -11.48 28.07 -6.71
N TRP A 13 -11.45 28.51 -5.45
CA TRP A 13 -11.95 27.73 -4.32
C TRP A 13 -13.48 27.58 -4.34
N ILE A 14 -14.22 28.64 -4.68
CA ILE A 14 -15.67 28.58 -4.89
C ILE A 14 -16.02 27.66 -6.07
N GLY A 15 -15.26 27.75 -7.17
CA GLY A 15 -15.40 26.85 -8.32
C GLY A 15 -15.15 25.39 -7.95
N PHE A 16 -14.10 25.12 -7.18
CA PHE A 16 -13.77 23.79 -6.66
C PHE A 16 -14.88 23.24 -5.75
N LEU A 17 -15.41 24.04 -4.82
CA LEU A 17 -16.53 23.63 -3.97
C LEU A 17 -17.80 23.31 -4.77
N LYS A 18 -18.13 24.13 -5.77
CA LYS A 18 -19.27 23.87 -6.67
C LYS A 18 -19.08 22.58 -7.47
N ALA A 19 -17.88 22.35 -8.01
CA ALA A 19 -17.55 21.12 -8.74
C ALA A 19 -17.56 19.88 -7.83
N SER A 20 -17.06 20.00 -6.60
CA SER A 20 -17.07 18.94 -5.58
C SER A 20 -18.49 18.57 -5.15
N ALA A 21 -19.35 19.57 -4.94
CA ALA A 21 -20.75 19.37 -4.60
C ALA A 21 -21.51 18.71 -5.76
N PHE A 22 -21.23 19.11 -7.01
CA PHE A 22 -21.78 18.45 -8.21
C PHE A 22 -21.31 17.00 -8.35
N ALA A 23 -20.01 16.72 -8.16
CA ALA A 23 -19.46 15.37 -8.21
C ALA A 23 -20.06 14.47 -7.12
N ALA A 24 -20.17 14.97 -5.88
CA ALA A 24 -20.82 14.26 -4.79
C ALA A 24 -22.32 13.98 -5.09
N ALA A 25 -23.03 14.96 -5.67
CA ALA A 25 -24.44 14.79 -6.07
C ALA A 25 -24.63 13.77 -7.20
N TYR A 26 -23.62 13.53 -8.04
CA TYR A 26 -23.66 12.51 -9.11
C TYR A 26 -23.18 11.12 -8.66
N ILE A 27 -22.31 11.02 -7.66
CA ILE A 27 -21.76 9.75 -7.15
C ILE A 27 -22.71 9.09 -6.13
N PHE A 28 -23.47 9.86 -5.35
CA PHE A 28 -24.37 9.31 -4.32
C PHE A 28 -25.70 8.68 -4.79
N PRO A 29 -26.35 9.06 -5.93
CA PRO A 29 -27.60 8.43 -6.36
C PRO A 29 -27.44 6.98 -6.83
N SER A 30 -26.26 6.58 -7.33
CA SER A 30 -25.99 5.19 -7.73
C SER A 30 -25.80 4.29 -6.50
N SER A 31 -25.19 4.81 -5.44
CA SER A 31 -24.94 4.15 -4.15
C SER A 31 -26.23 3.84 -3.38
N ALA A 32 -27.23 4.74 -3.46
CA ALA A 32 -28.52 4.58 -2.79
C ALA A 32 -29.41 3.47 -3.42
N ARG A 33 -29.20 3.12 -4.70
CA ARG A 33 -29.90 1.98 -5.33
C ARG A 33 -29.30 0.64 -4.94
N SER A 34 -27.99 0.59 -4.63
CA SER A 34 -27.32 -0.63 -4.17
C SER A 34 -27.67 -0.95 -2.70
N LEU A 35 -27.72 0.06 -1.84
CA LEU A 35 -28.12 -0.10 -0.42
C LEU A 35 -29.61 -0.47 -0.25
N ARG A 36 -30.50 -0.05 -1.17
CA ARG A 36 -31.92 -0.45 -1.14
C ARG A 36 -32.13 -1.93 -1.50
N ARG A 37 -31.25 -2.55 -2.29
CA ARG A 37 -31.31 -3.99 -2.59
C ARG A 37 -30.82 -4.85 -1.42
N CYS A 38 -29.86 -4.38 -0.63
CA CYS A 38 -29.39 -5.12 0.55
C CYS A 38 -30.40 -5.19 1.70
N PHE A 39 -31.38 -4.26 1.79
CA PHE A 39 -32.33 -4.22 2.90
C PHE A 39 -33.68 -4.89 2.62
N GLN A 40 -33.95 -5.36 1.39
CA GLN A 40 -35.25 -5.96 1.02
C GLN A 40 -35.26 -7.49 0.95
N GLU A 41 -34.12 -8.16 1.05
CA GLU A 41 -34.05 -9.63 1.06
C GLU A 41 -33.32 -10.16 2.30
N LYS A 42 -34.08 -10.41 3.38
CA LYS A 42 -34.08 -11.63 4.21
C LYS A 42 -34.56 -11.34 5.64
N GLY A 43 -35.72 -11.91 5.96
CA GLY A 43 -36.20 -12.08 7.32
C GLY A 43 -35.58 -13.31 7.99
N THR A 44 -35.32 -13.16 9.30
CA THR A 44 -35.21 -14.20 10.36
C THR A 44 -34.11 -15.28 10.29
N CYS A 45 -33.10 -15.08 11.18
CA CYS A 45 -32.34 -16.02 12.04
C CYS A 45 -31.42 -17.13 11.45
N PRO A 46 -30.45 -17.71 12.20
CA PRO A 46 -29.55 -17.20 13.26
C PRO A 46 -28.05 -17.34 12.88
N LEU A 47 -27.16 -16.78 13.71
CA LEU A 47 -25.68 -16.87 13.58
C LEU A 47 -25.17 -18.32 13.50
N PRO A 48 -24.14 -18.56 12.67
CA PRO A 48 -22.91 -19.11 13.24
C PRO A 48 -21.66 -18.32 12.82
N LEU A 49 -20.73 -18.21 13.77
CA LEU A 49 -19.35 -17.78 13.57
C LEU A 49 -18.68 -18.68 12.51
N SER A 50 -18.30 -18.13 11.37
CA SER A 50 -17.27 -18.73 10.52
C SER A 50 -16.37 -17.65 9.94
N HIS A 51 -15.07 -17.83 10.21
CA HIS A 51 -13.95 -17.11 9.64
C HIS A 51 -13.89 -17.41 8.14
N SER A 52 -14.12 -16.42 7.28
CA SER A 52 -13.64 -16.37 5.88
C SER A 52 -14.32 -15.22 5.14
N SER A 53 -13.87 -14.00 5.39
CA SER A 53 -14.13 -12.85 4.52
C SER A 53 -13.16 -11.78 4.97
N ILE A 54 -12.19 -11.42 4.10
CA ILE A 54 -11.48 -10.14 3.98
C ILE A 54 -10.14 -10.46 3.27
N THR A 55 -10.21 -10.59 1.94
CA THR A 55 -9.10 -10.48 0.99
C THR A 55 -9.53 -9.61 -0.21
N SER A 56 -10.46 -8.67 0.01
CA SER A 56 -11.08 -7.85 -1.04
C SER A 56 -10.18 -6.76 -1.65
N GLY A 57 -8.88 -6.77 -1.38
CA GLY A 57 -7.90 -5.89 -2.03
C GLY A 57 -7.42 -6.41 -3.39
N TRP A 58 -7.43 -7.73 -3.60
CA TRP A 58 -6.78 -8.37 -4.76
C TRP A 58 -7.67 -8.51 -6.00
N THR A 59 -9.00 -8.54 -5.85
CA THR A 59 -9.94 -8.68 -6.98
C THR A 59 -10.19 -7.39 -7.76
N ALA A 60 -10.00 -6.22 -7.14
CA ALA A 60 -10.28 -4.93 -7.80
C ALA A 60 -9.24 -4.55 -8.87
N ILE A 61 -7.98 -5.00 -8.72
CA ILE A 61 -6.89 -4.68 -9.67
C ILE A 61 -6.97 -5.57 -10.92
N PHE A 62 -7.33 -6.85 -10.77
CA PHE A 62 -7.43 -7.77 -11.92
C PHE A 62 -8.72 -7.62 -12.74
N SER A 63 -9.79 -7.03 -12.21
CA SER A 63 -11.06 -6.86 -12.94
C SER A 63 -11.10 -5.61 -13.83
N SER A 64 -10.11 -4.71 -13.76
CA SER A 64 -10.07 -3.46 -14.54
C SER A 64 -9.26 -3.56 -15.84
N MET A 65 -8.76 -4.75 -16.19
CA MET A 65 -7.79 -4.95 -17.27
C MET A 65 -8.31 -5.80 -18.46
N GLU A 66 -9.62 -6.04 -18.52
CA GLU A 66 -10.30 -6.64 -19.68
C GLU A 66 -11.28 -5.63 -20.31
N ASP A 67 -10.72 -4.64 -21.02
CA ASP A 67 -11.42 -3.94 -22.09
C ASP A 67 -10.35 -3.40 -23.04
N THR A 68 -9.81 -4.28 -23.88
CA THR A 68 -9.06 -3.87 -25.07
C THR A 68 -9.46 -4.76 -26.23
N ASP A 69 -10.01 -4.10 -27.25
CA ASP A 69 -10.71 -4.68 -28.39
C ASP A 69 -9.90 -5.78 -29.11
N ALA A 70 -10.45 -6.99 -29.12
CA ALA A 70 -10.03 -8.06 -30.02
C ALA A 70 -10.44 -7.72 -31.46
N ALA A 71 -9.56 -7.06 -32.20
CA ALA A 71 -9.69 -6.87 -33.63
C ALA A 71 -9.62 -8.23 -34.35
N THR A 72 -10.72 -8.55 -35.04
CA THR A 72 -10.91 -9.72 -35.90
C THR A 72 -9.91 -9.71 -37.07
N ILE A 73 -8.94 -10.64 -37.07
CA ILE A 73 -8.09 -10.90 -38.23
C ILE A 73 -8.79 -11.95 -39.10
N ASN A 74 -9.27 -11.49 -40.26
CA ASN A 74 -9.85 -12.31 -41.31
C ASN A 74 -8.78 -13.22 -41.94
N GLY A 75 -9.18 -14.45 -42.22
CA GLY A 75 -8.33 -15.48 -42.81
C GLY A 75 -7.89 -15.15 -44.23
N GLU A 76 -6.59 -15.36 -44.48
CA GLU A 76 -6.05 -15.51 -45.82
C GLU A 76 -5.99 -17.00 -46.19
N GLN A 77 -6.62 -17.28 -47.32
CA GLN A 77 -6.86 -18.58 -47.93
C GLN A 77 -5.66 -18.92 -48.83
N TYR A 78 -4.83 -19.89 -48.44
CA TYR A 78 -3.77 -20.41 -49.31
C TYR A 78 -4.34 -21.41 -50.34
N PRO A 79 -3.91 -21.37 -51.61
CA PRO A 79 -4.36 -22.30 -52.62
C PRO A 79 -3.71 -23.67 -52.45
N ALA A 80 -4.52 -24.69 -52.70
CA ALA A 80 -4.11 -26.08 -52.73
C ALA A 80 -3.30 -26.37 -54.00
N ASP A 81 -2.02 -26.72 -53.84
CA ASP A 81 -1.26 -27.39 -54.89
C ASP A 81 -1.23 -28.89 -54.65
N THR A 82 -1.62 -29.59 -55.70
CA THR A 82 -1.75 -31.03 -55.81
C THR A 82 -0.52 -31.58 -56.51
N SER A 83 -0.09 -32.79 -56.15
CA SER A 83 0.81 -33.69 -56.89
C SER A 83 2.30 -33.64 -56.52
N ALA A 84 2.78 -34.67 -55.82
CA ALA A 84 3.65 -35.68 -56.43
C ALA A 84 3.88 -36.86 -55.48
N ASN A 85 3.59 -38.05 -56.00
CA ASN A 85 3.88 -39.35 -55.43
C ASN A 85 5.38 -39.51 -55.12
N GLY A 86 5.69 -39.81 -53.87
CA GLY A 86 6.96 -40.36 -53.41
C GLY A 86 6.68 -41.32 -52.27
N GLY A 87 6.22 -42.53 -52.60
CA GLY A 87 5.99 -43.62 -51.66
C GLY A 87 7.31 -44.14 -51.08
N GLY A 88 7.88 -43.39 -50.15
CA GLY A 88 8.82 -43.90 -49.16
C GLY A 88 8.03 -44.49 -48.01
N LEU A 89 8.11 -45.80 -47.85
CA LEU A 89 7.59 -46.54 -46.70
C LEU A 89 8.28 -46.01 -45.43
N VAL A 90 7.76 -44.94 -44.83
CA VAL A 90 8.16 -44.47 -43.51
C VAL A 90 7.67 -45.52 -42.53
N THR A 91 8.60 -46.35 -42.08
CA THR A 91 8.38 -47.31 -41.00
C THR A 91 7.82 -46.56 -39.80
N THR A 92 6.65 -46.99 -39.33
CA THR A 92 5.87 -46.46 -38.19
C THR A 92 6.56 -46.63 -36.83
N ALA A 93 7.89 -46.69 -36.79
CA ALA A 93 8.71 -46.85 -35.59
C ALA A 93 9.27 -45.53 -35.04
N ASP A 94 9.15 -44.42 -35.78
CA ASP A 94 9.71 -43.11 -35.40
C ASP A 94 8.64 -41.99 -35.36
N SER A 95 7.42 -42.30 -34.94
CA SER A 95 6.36 -41.30 -34.70
C SER A 95 6.54 -40.55 -33.38
N ARG A 96 7.78 -40.21 -33.01
CA ARG A 96 8.01 -39.17 -31.99
C ARG A 96 7.52 -37.87 -32.60
N SER A 97 6.59 -37.20 -31.91
CA SER A 97 6.02 -35.93 -32.38
C SER A 97 7.15 -34.95 -32.72
N GLN A 98 6.97 -34.11 -33.76
CA GLN A 98 7.96 -33.09 -34.12
C GLN A 98 8.33 -32.20 -32.91
N LEU A 99 7.40 -32.01 -31.98
CA LEU A 99 7.60 -31.35 -30.68
C LEU A 99 8.63 -32.08 -29.82
N PHE A 100 8.58 -33.40 -29.71
CA PHE A 100 9.59 -34.16 -28.96
C PHE A 100 10.97 -34.01 -29.59
N SER A 101 11.07 -34.04 -30.92
CA SER A 101 12.34 -33.79 -31.62
C SER A 101 12.89 -32.40 -31.32
N ALA A 102 12.05 -31.35 -31.47
CA ALA A 102 12.41 -29.97 -31.17
C ALA A 102 12.81 -29.78 -29.70
N PHE A 103 12.07 -30.36 -28.76
CA PHE A 103 12.37 -30.28 -27.32
C PHE A 103 13.67 -31.02 -26.99
N SER A 104 13.90 -32.20 -27.58
CA SER A 104 15.15 -32.96 -27.40
C SER A 104 16.38 -32.28 -28.00
N ALA A 105 16.18 -31.33 -28.91
CA ALA A 105 17.26 -30.53 -29.50
C ALA A 105 17.69 -29.35 -28.61
N LEU A 106 16.88 -28.97 -27.61
CA LEU A 106 17.21 -27.93 -26.65
C LEU A 106 18.26 -28.41 -25.64
N THR A 107 19.01 -27.47 -25.05
CA THR A 107 19.91 -27.78 -23.93
C THR A 107 19.10 -28.23 -22.72
N ALA A 108 19.74 -28.94 -21.76
CA ALA A 108 19.05 -29.35 -20.55
C ALA A 108 18.46 -28.15 -19.78
N GLU A 109 19.23 -27.05 -19.68
CA GLU A 109 18.78 -25.79 -19.07
C GLU A 109 17.50 -25.27 -19.73
N ASP A 110 17.51 -25.13 -21.06
CA ASP A 110 16.35 -24.67 -21.83
C ASP A 110 15.14 -25.60 -21.71
N GLN A 111 15.38 -26.92 -21.61
CA GLN A 111 14.31 -27.91 -21.40
C GLN A 111 13.64 -27.72 -20.04
N TYR A 112 14.41 -27.57 -18.97
CA TYR A 112 13.87 -27.33 -17.63
C TYR A 112 13.12 -26.00 -17.56
N ASP A 113 13.69 -24.94 -18.14
CA ASP A 113 13.08 -23.62 -18.17
C ASP A 113 11.76 -23.57 -18.96
N ALA A 114 11.73 -24.20 -20.13
CA ALA A 114 10.52 -24.28 -20.93
C ALA A 114 9.40 -25.03 -20.18
N VAL A 115 9.73 -26.12 -19.49
CA VAL A 115 8.77 -26.87 -18.68
C VAL A 115 8.32 -26.07 -17.46
N LEU A 116 9.23 -25.44 -16.73
CA LEU A 116 8.90 -24.64 -15.55
C LEU A 116 8.00 -23.46 -15.93
N THR A 117 8.36 -22.72 -16.97
CA THR A 117 7.56 -21.61 -17.50
C THR A 117 6.18 -22.09 -17.96
N GLY A 118 6.11 -23.23 -18.66
CA GLY A 118 4.84 -23.80 -19.14
C GLY A 118 3.91 -24.25 -18.00
N LEU A 119 4.46 -24.84 -16.93
CA LEU A 119 3.69 -25.21 -15.74
C LEU A 119 3.15 -23.97 -15.03
N CYS A 120 3.96 -22.92 -14.89
CA CYS A 120 3.55 -21.67 -14.25
C CYS A 120 2.48 -20.93 -15.08
N ALA A 121 2.66 -20.86 -16.41
CA ALA A 121 1.67 -20.28 -17.32
C ALA A 121 0.31 -20.99 -17.20
N LYS A 122 0.30 -22.33 -17.12
CA LYS A 122 -0.93 -23.11 -16.92
C LYS A 122 -1.64 -22.79 -15.59
N ILE A 123 -0.90 -22.45 -14.54
CA ILE A 123 -1.47 -22.01 -13.26
C ILE A 123 -2.05 -20.60 -13.38
N LEU A 124 -1.36 -19.71 -14.11
CA LEU A 124 -1.78 -18.32 -14.32
C LEU A 124 -3.03 -18.21 -15.21
N ASP A 125 -3.15 -19.05 -16.24
CA ASP A 125 -4.25 -19.04 -17.21
C ASP A 125 -5.58 -19.57 -16.62
N ASP A 126 -5.54 -20.37 -15.56
CA ASP A 126 -6.74 -20.93 -14.95
C ASP A 126 -7.33 -19.97 -13.91
N THR A 127 -8.27 -19.15 -14.39
CA THR A 127 -9.00 -18.17 -13.57
C THR A 127 -10.01 -18.79 -12.61
N THR A 128 -10.28 -20.09 -12.71
CA THR A 128 -11.29 -20.79 -11.90
C THR A 128 -10.74 -21.42 -10.63
N ILE A 129 -9.42 -21.36 -10.44
CA ILE A 129 -8.75 -22.00 -9.31
C ILE A 129 -9.12 -21.31 -8.00
N VAL A 130 -9.68 -22.09 -7.06
CA VAL A 130 -9.78 -21.74 -5.65
C VAL A 130 -8.37 -21.79 -5.02
N GLU A 131 -8.03 -20.86 -4.13
CA GLU A 131 -6.72 -20.73 -3.45
C GLU A 131 -6.05 -22.08 -3.08
N ARG A 132 -6.79 -23.01 -2.48
CA ARG A 132 -6.26 -24.34 -2.10
C ARG A 132 -5.77 -25.19 -3.28
N ALA A 133 -6.45 -25.10 -4.42
CA ALA A 133 -6.05 -25.82 -5.63
C ALA A 133 -4.82 -25.18 -6.29
N ALA A 134 -4.57 -23.88 -6.09
CA ALA A 134 -3.34 -23.23 -6.55
C ALA A 134 -2.12 -23.80 -5.81
N ILE A 135 -2.20 -23.92 -4.47
CA ILE A 135 -1.15 -24.52 -3.64
C ILE A 135 -0.85 -25.96 -4.08
N GLU A 136 -1.89 -26.75 -4.39
CA GLU A 136 -1.69 -28.12 -4.88
C GLU A 136 -0.99 -28.18 -6.24
N ARG A 137 -1.36 -27.28 -7.17
CA ARG A 137 -0.74 -27.22 -8.50
C ARG A 137 0.69 -26.68 -8.47
N LEU A 138 1.03 -25.83 -7.49
CA LEU A 138 2.40 -25.35 -7.29
C LEU A 138 3.37 -26.45 -6.86
N LYS A 139 2.88 -27.64 -6.44
CA LYS A 139 3.74 -28.79 -6.12
C LYS A 139 4.59 -29.22 -7.31
N ASP A 140 4.05 -29.18 -8.53
CA ASP A 140 4.78 -29.62 -9.72
C ASP A 140 5.95 -28.66 -10.07
N PRO A 141 5.75 -27.33 -10.18
CA PRO A 141 6.85 -26.36 -10.28
C PRO A 141 7.86 -26.46 -9.12
N THR A 142 7.38 -26.67 -7.89
CA THR A 142 8.23 -26.81 -6.70
C THR A 142 9.15 -28.04 -6.81
N ASN A 143 8.60 -29.18 -7.22
CA ASN A 143 9.34 -30.42 -7.40
C ASN A 143 10.37 -30.28 -8.53
N LEU A 144 9.98 -29.62 -9.63
CA LEU A 144 10.88 -29.34 -10.74
C LEU A 144 12.04 -28.44 -10.32
N LEU A 145 11.78 -27.37 -9.57
CA LEU A 145 12.84 -26.48 -9.07
C LEU A 145 13.77 -27.21 -8.08
N ASN A 146 13.24 -28.11 -7.25
CA ASN A 146 14.07 -28.97 -6.40
C ASN A 146 14.94 -29.94 -7.23
N GLU A 147 14.41 -30.48 -8.32
CA GLU A 147 15.20 -31.29 -9.24
C GLU A 147 16.31 -30.45 -9.90
N MET A 148 15.99 -29.25 -10.37
CA MET A 148 16.97 -28.30 -10.91
C MET A 148 18.08 -28.00 -9.89
N ASN A 149 17.72 -27.76 -8.62
CA ASN A 149 18.68 -27.61 -7.52
C ASN A 149 19.59 -28.84 -7.36
N SER A 150 19.02 -30.05 -7.39
CA SER A 150 19.79 -31.29 -7.26
C SER A 150 20.78 -31.50 -8.42
N ARG A 151 20.42 -31.04 -9.62
CA ARG A 151 21.23 -31.13 -10.84
C ARG A 151 22.13 -29.92 -11.05
N ARG A 152 22.06 -28.90 -10.19
CA ARG A 152 22.76 -27.61 -10.31
C ARG A 152 22.46 -26.87 -11.62
N ILE A 153 21.22 -26.97 -12.06
CA ILE A 153 20.69 -26.25 -13.22
C ILE A 153 20.04 -24.98 -12.69
N GLN A 154 20.53 -23.82 -13.10
CA GLN A 154 19.98 -22.53 -12.70
C GLN A 154 18.76 -22.21 -13.57
N ALA A 155 17.66 -21.78 -12.96
CA ALA A 155 16.47 -21.33 -13.68
C ALA A 155 16.70 -19.93 -14.25
N SER A 156 16.28 -19.70 -15.49
CA SER A 156 16.36 -18.37 -16.10
C SER A 156 15.46 -17.34 -15.39
N PRO A 157 15.79 -16.05 -15.50
CA PRO A 157 14.96 -14.96 -15.00
C PRO A 157 13.48 -15.07 -15.39
N ARG A 158 13.20 -15.43 -16.65
CA ARG A 158 11.83 -15.57 -17.16
C ARG A 158 11.05 -16.67 -16.43
N SER A 159 11.66 -17.85 -16.25
CA SER A 159 11.04 -18.94 -15.51
C SER A 159 10.78 -18.54 -14.06
N MET A 160 11.71 -17.77 -13.46
CA MET A 160 11.57 -17.31 -12.08
C MET A 160 10.47 -16.27 -11.89
N MET A 161 10.34 -15.31 -12.81
CA MET A 161 9.23 -14.35 -12.80
C MET A 161 7.88 -15.09 -12.87
N ALA A 162 7.74 -16.02 -13.81
CA ALA A 162 6.53 -16.82 -13.97
C ALA A 162 6.22 -17.67 -12.71
N LEU A 163 7.25 -18.24 -12.09
CA LEU A 163 7.10 -19.00 -10.85
C LEU A 163 6.61 -18.11 -9.72
N ILE A 164 7.18 -16.92 -9.55
CA ILE A 164 6.76 -16.00 -8.49
C ILE A 164 5.33 -15.53 -8.74
N ASP A 165 4.98 -15.15 -9.97
CA ASP A 165 3.62 -14.72 -10.32
C ASP A 165 2.59 -15.83 -10.09
N SER A 166 2.90 -17.07 -10.48
CA SER A 166 2.03 -18.21 -10.20
C SER A 166 1.91 -18.50 -8.70
N THR A 167 2.95 -18.19 -7.92
CA THR A 167 2.92 -18.33 -6.46
C THR A 167 2.06 -17.25 -5.79
N VAL A 168 2.05 -16.03 -6.33
CA VAL A 168 1.16 -14.95 -5.85
C VAL A 168 -0.31 -15.36 -5.95
N LYS A 169 -0.70 -16.14 -6.97
CA LYS A 169 -2.07 -16.66 -7.11
C LYS A 169 -2.51 -17.56 -5.95
N ALA A 170 -1.58 -18.19 -5.24
CA ALA A 170 -1.91 -18.99 -4.06
C ALA A 170 -2.33 -18.15 -2.84
N GLN A 171 -2.00 -16.84 -2.84
CA GLN A 171 -2.28 -15.91 -1.74
C GLN A 171 -1.79 -16.39 -0.36
N ASP A 172 -0.79 -17.28 -0.34
CA ASP A 172 -0.22 -17.85 0.87
C ASP A 172 1.22 -17.36 1.04
N ALA A 173 1.45 -16.62 2.13
CA ALA A 173 2.77 -16.09 2.47
C ALA A 173 3.78 -17.23 2.67
N GLN A 174 3.36 -18.35 3.26
CA GLN A 174 4.30 -19.45 3.56
C GLN A 174 4.80 -20.13 2.28
N THR A 175 3.88 -20.42 1.35
CA THR A 175 4.23 -20.94 0.03
C THR A 175 5.16 -19.97 -0.70
N MET A 176 4.91 -18.66 -0.63
CA MET A 176 5.78 -17.66 -1.22
C MET A 176 7.20 -17.67 -0.62
N ALA A 177 7.29 -17.68 0.71
CA ALA A 177 8.54 -17.80 1.43
C ALA A 177 9.34 -19.03 1.01
N GLN A 178 8.64 -20.16 0.93
CA GLN A 178 9.23 -21.43 0.52
C GLN A 178 9.75 -21.31 -0.91
N MET A 179 8.97 -20.78 -1.84
CA MET A 179 9.41 -20.60 -3.23
C MET A 179 10.64 -19.72 -3.31
N LEU A 180 10.64 -18.52 -2.70
CA LEU A 180 11.81 -17.63 -2.71
C LEU A 180 13.04 -18.27 -2.07
N SER A 181 12.87 -19.02 -0.98
CA SER A 181 13.98 -19.75 -0.36
C SER A 181 14.56 -20.84 -1.27
N LEU A 182 13.71 -21.52 -2.06
CA LEU A 182 14.15 -22.48 -3.08
C LEU A 182 14.85 -21.78 -4.25
N SER A 183 14.37 -20.61 -4.65
CA SER A 183 14.99 -19.76 -5.68
C SER A 183 16.38 -19.28 -5.26
N VAL A 184 16.55 -18.93 -3.98
CA VAL A 184 17.86 -18.59 -3.42
C VAL A 184 18.80 -19.78 -3.47
N ARG A 185 18.32 -20.99 -3.11
CA ARG A 185 19.11 -22.22 -3.22
C ARG A 185 19.47 -22.57 -4.66
N ASN A 186 18.63 -22.20 -5.62
CA ASN A 186 18.89 -22.37 -7.04
C ASN A 186 19.96 -21.41 -7.58
N GLY A 187 20.22 -20.31 -6.86
CA GLY A 187 21.13 -19.26 -7.29
C GLY A 187 20.51 -18.25 -8.26
N SER A 188 19.23 -18.43 -8.66
CA SER A 188 18.53 -17.47 -9.52
C SER A 188 18.10 -16.21 -8.77
N VAL A 189 17.88 -16.30 -7.46
CA VAL A 189 17.58 -15.14 -6.60
C VAL A 189 18.73 -14.92 -5.63
N THR A 190 19.23 -13.69 -5.55
CA THR A 190 20.43 -13.35 -4.79
C THR A 190 20.21 -12.32 -3.70
N ARG A 191 19.22 -11.43 -3.84
CA ARG A 191 19.00 -10.30 -2.92
C ARG A 191 17.90 -10.52 -1.89
N TYR A 192 17.10 -11.58 -2.04
CA TYR A 192 16.07 -11.93 -1.07
C TYR A 192 16.68 -12.20 0.32
N GLY A 193 16.23 -11.46 1.32
CA GLY A 193 16.69 -11.61 2.71
C GLY A 193 18.15 -11.20 2.98
N VAL A 194 18.87 -10.63 2.02
CA VAL A 194 20.30 -10.27 2.20
C VAL A 194 20.50 -9.29 3.35
N ARG A 195 19.53 -8.41 3.61
CA ARG A 195 19.61 -7.38 4.65
C ARG A 195 19.02 -7.83 5.99
N GLN A 196 18.72 -9.11 6.17
CA GLN A 196 18.27 -9.65 7.46
C GLN A 196 19.28 -9.36 8.57
N ALA A 197 20.57 -9.50 8.28
CA ALA A 197 21.65 -9.25 9.24
C ALA A 197 21.94 -7.76 9.47
N ASP A 198 21.55 -6.90 8.52
CA ASP A 198 21.83 -5.46 8.58
C ASP A 198 20.85 -4.70 9.48
N ILE A 199 19.70 -5.31 9.79
CA ILE A 199 18.75 -4.75 10.74
C ILE A 199 19.35 -4.91 12.14
N LEU A 200 19.99 -3.82 12.59
CA LEU A 200 20.61 -3.73 13.90
C LEU A 200 19.54 -3.91 14.98
N PRO A 201 19.56 -4.99 15.77
CA PRO A 201 18.55 -5.16 16.80
C PRO A 201 18.57 -3.97 17.75
N LEU A 202 17.40 -3.44 18.09
CA LEU A 202 17.26 -2.36 19.04
C LEU A 202 17.89 -2.82 20.35
N PRO A 203 18.99 -2.20 20.81
CA PRO A 203 19.68 -2.73 21.96
C PRO A 203 18.81 -2.54 23.20
N LEU A 204 18.72 -3.61 23.99
CA LEU A 204 17.81 -3.72 25.14
C LEU A 204 18.07 -2.62 26.17
N ALA A 205 19.33 -2.22 26.39
CA ALA A 205 19.69 -1.15 27.32
C ALA A 205 19.74 0.22 26.62
N ALA A 206 19.03 1.21 27.17
CA ALA A 206 19.03 2.59 26.67
C ALA A 206 20.43 3.25 26.63
N THR A 207 21.34 2.82 27.51
CA THR A 207 22.73 3.33 27.62
C THR A 207 23.72 2.62 26.69
N SER A 208 23.29 1.57 26.00
CA SER A 208 24.13 0.89 25.02
C SER A 208 24.52 1.83 23.88
N ARG A 209 25.78 1.76 23.46
CA ARG A 209 26.32 2.56 22.36
C ARG A 209 26.32 1.72 21.10
N VAL A 210 25.68 2.22 20.05
CA VAL A 210 25.63 1.57 18.73
C VAL A 210 26.37 2.43 17.74
N LYS A 211 27.08 1.78 16.82
CA LYS A 211 27.72 2.46 15.70
C LYS A 211 26.63 2.90 14.72
N CYS A 212 26.46 4.20 14.57
CA CYS A 212 25.54 4.77 13.60
C CYS A 212 26.12 4.66 12.16
N PRO A 213 25.28 4.75 11.12
CA PRO A 213 25.74 4.75 9.72
C PRO A 213 26.76 5.85 9.40
N ASP A 214 26.72 6.96 10.14
CA ASP A 214 27.70 8.07 10.07
C ASP A 214 29.07 7.72 10.69
N GLY A 215 29.25 6.51 11.22
CA GLY A 215 30.45 6.04 11.90
C GLY A 215 30.58 6.48 13.35
N SER A 216 29.68 7.32 13.86
CA SER A 216 29.68 7.79 15.25
C SER A 216 29.11 6.74 16.22
N MET A 217 29.53 6.78 17.48
CA MET A 217 29.01 5.92 18.55
C MET A 217 28.05 6.72 19.43
N LYS A 218 26.75 6.63 19.13
CA LYS A 218 25.68 7.30 19.88
C LYS A 218 24.98 6.31 20.80
N THR A 219 24.45 6.80 21.91
CA THR A 219 23.55 5.98 22.73
C THR A 219 22.22 5.75 22.00
N ARG A 220 21.47 4.72 22.37
CA ARG A 220 20.13 4.46 21.78
C ARG A 220 19.23 5.69 21.89
N SER A 221 19.19 6.34 23.05
CA SER A 221 18.37 7.54 23.28
C SER A 221 18.83 8.74 22.44
N GLU A 222 20.15 8.98 22.34
CA GLU A 222 20.69 10.02 21.47
C GLU A 222 20.31 9.79 20.01
N ARG A 223 20.48 8.56 19.51
CA ARG A 223 20.09 8.20 18.14
C ARG A 223 18.61 8.48 17.92
N LEU A 224 17.73 7.99 18.78
CA LEU A 224 16.29 8.19 18.67
C LEU A 224 15.88 9.66 18.78
N SER A 225 16.57 10.46 19.59
CA SER A 225 16.28 11.90 19.71
C SER A 225 16.63 12.69 18.44
N THR A 226 17.60 12.22 17.65
CA THR A 226 17.99 12.87 16.40
C THR A 226 17.11 12.50 15.21
N VAL A 227 16.31 11.43 15.31
CA VAL A 227 15.44 11.02 14.21
C VAL A 227 14.13 11.80 14.24
N ALA A 228 13.59 12.10 13.06
CA ALA A 228 12.25 12.61 12.89
C ALA A 228 11.22 11.71 13.59
N ASP A 229 10.21 12.34 14.18
CA ASP A 229 9.07 11.62 14.73
C ASP A 229 8.24 11.01 13.60
N ILE A 230 7.54 9.92 13.92
CA ILE A 230 6.60 9.28 13.00
C ILE A 230 5.50 10.30 12.69
N PRO A 231 5.15 10.52 11.40
CA PRO A 231 4.04 11.38 11.03
C PRO A 231 2.78 11.00 11.79
N PHE A 232 2.18 11.98 12.45
CA PHE A 232 0.93 11.77 13.17
C PHE A 232 -0.24 11.74 12.18
N ASP A 233 -1.02 10.67 12.18
CA ASP A 233 -2.19 10.51 11.31
C ASP A 233 -3.48 10.66 12.11
N GLU A 234 -4.30 11.67 11.81
CA GLU A 234 -5.65 11.89 12.36
C GLU A 234 -6.78 11.55 11.36
N ARG A 235 -6.54 10.63 10.42
CA ARG A 235 -7.50 10.26 9.36
C ARG A 235 -8.96 10.14 9.81
N GLY A 236 -9.22 9.51 10.95
CA GLY A 236 -10.59 9.37 11.47
C GLY A 236 -11.26 10.71 11.76
N THR A 237 -10.54 11.64 12.38
CA THR A 237 -11.01 13.01 12.65
C THR A 237 -11.10 13.81 11.35
N GLU A 238 -10.11 13.69 10.48
CA GLU A 238 -10.08 14.38 9.17
C GLU A 238 -11.26 13.99 8.28
N VAL A 239 -11.52 12.69 8.11
CA VAL A 239 -12.62 12.16 7.30
C VAL A 239 -13.97 12.50 7.93
N LYS A 240 -14.11 12.40 9.27
CA LYS A 240 -15.32 12.80 9.98
C LYS A 240 -15.62 14.29 9.78
N ASN A 241 -14.60 15.14 9.87
CA ASN A 241 -14.73 16.58 9.65
C ASN A 241 -15.10 16.89 8.20
N ALA A 242 -14.45 16.24 7.23
CA ALA A 242 -14.78 16.38 5.81
C ALA A 242 -16.23 15.97 5.52
N PHE A 243 -16.64 14.78 5.99
CA PHE A 243 -18.01 14.29 5.83
C PHE A 243 -19.04 15.22 6.50
N GLY A 244 -18.74 15.72 7.71
CA GLY A 244 -19.58 16.68 8.40
C GLY A 244 -19.78 17.96 7.57
N VAL A 245 -18.72 18.51 7.00
CA VAL A 245 -18.78 19.68 6.11
C VAL A 245 -19.55 19.36 4.83
N THR A 246 -19.34 18.21 4.20
CA THR A 246 -20.08 17.78 3.00
C THR A 246 -21.57 17.63 3.28
N ALA A 247 -21.94 17.02 4.41
CA ALA A 247 -23.33 16.82 4.79
C ALA A 247 -24.05 18.15 5.01
N VAL A 248 -23.41 19.10 5.72
CA VAL A 248 -23.97 20.44 5.95
C VAL A 248 -24.09 21.22 4.64
N ALA A 249 -23.02 21.27 3.84
CA ALA A 249 -23.04 21.98 2.57
C ALA A 249 -24.05 21.37 1.59
N GLY A 250 -24.05 20.04 1.45
CA GLY A 250 -24.98 19.30 0.61
C GLY A 250 -26.44 19.49 1.04
N GLY A 251 -26.72 19.51 2.35
CA GLY A 251 -28.03 19.85 2.88
C GLY A 251 -28.48 21.26 2.50
N CYS A 252 -27.59 22.25 2.62
CA CYS A 252 -27.89 23.63 2.23
C CYS A 252 -28.15 23.77 0.72
N PHE A 253 -27.34 23.10 -0.12
CA PHE A 253 -27.55 23.07 -1.57
C PHE A 253 -28.87 22.37 -1.94
N PHE A 254 -29.19 21.27 -1.26
CA PHE A 254 -30.42 20.53 -1.52
C PHE A 254 -31.67 21.36 -1.19
N THR A 255 -31.67 22.12 -0.10
CA THR A 255 -32.81 22.99 0.25
C THR A 255 -33.05 24.09 -0.79
N ASP A 256 -31.98 24.62 -1.39
CA ASP A 256 -32.07 25.64 -2.44
C ASP A 256 -32.62 25.03 -3.75
N VAL A 257 -32.09 23.87 -4.16
CA VAL A 257 -32.54 23.15 -5.37
C VAL A 257 -33.97 22.62 -5.25
N ALA A 258 -34.37 22.19 -4.05
CA ALA A 258 -35.72 21.69 -3.79
C ALA A 258 -36.79 22.80 -3.74
N GLY A 259 -36.41 24.08 -3.85
CA GLY A 259 -37.33 25.21 -3.77
C GLY A 259 -38.00 25.35 -2.41
N MET A 260 -37.28 25.00 -1.33
CA MET A 260 -37.80 25.13 0.03
C MET A 260 -37.61 26.57 0.52
N ASP A 261 -38.42 27.49 -0.01
CA ASP A 261 -38.28 28.95 0.16
C ASP A 261 -38.23 29.38 1.64
N ASP A 262 -38.92 28.67 2.53
CA ASP A 262 -38.94 28.96 3.97
C ASP A 262 -37.60 28.65 4.68
N ILE A 263 -36.81 27.71 4.15
CA ILE A 263 -35.56 27.22 4.78
C ILE A 263 -34.32 27.77 4.06
N ALA A 264 -34.43 28.08 2.76
CA ALA A 264 -33.38 28.64 1.93
C ALA A 264 -32.60 29.82 2.56
N PRO A 265 -33.22 30.83 3.21
CA PRO A 265 -32.47 31.92 3.82
C PRO A 265 -31.56 31.45 4.95
N PHE A 266 -32.00 30.48 5.78
CA PHE A 266 -31.17 29.92 6.85
C PHE A 266 -30.01 29.10 6.26
N ALA A 267 -30.27 28.28 5.25
CA ALA A 267 -29.25 27.51 4.54
C ALA A 267 -28.16 28.42 3.94
N ASN A 268 -28.55 29.53 3.31
CA ASN A 268 -27.62 30.51 2.75
C ASN A 268 -26.77 31.21 3.82
N VAL A 269 -27.34 31.52 4.99
CA VAL A 269 -26.60 32.08 6.12
C VAL A 269 -25.60 31.06 6.67
N PHE A 270 -25.98 29.80 6.84
CA PHE A 270 -25.08 28.75 7.28
C PHE A 270 -23.94 28.51 6.30
N LEU A 271 -24.23 28.42 5.00
CA LEU A 271 -23.22 28.25 3.96
C LEU A 271 -22.26 29.44 3.92
N SER A 272 -22.79 30.67 4.00
CA SER A 272 -21.98 31.89 4.06
C SER A 272 -21.09 31.90 5.31
N THR A 273 -21.62 31.49 6.46
CA THR A 273 -20.87 31.37 7.72
C THR A 273 -19.74 30.34 7.58
N LEU A 274 -20.01 29.19 6.96
CA LEU A 274 -19.00 28.16 6.73
C LEU A 274 -17.88 28.66 5.81
N ILE A 275 -18.22 29.39 4.75
CA ILE A 275 -17.25 30.04 3.85
C ILE A 275 -16.42 31.09 4.60
N VAL A 276 -17.06 31.93 5.41
CA VAL A 276 -16.38 32.97 6.21
C VAL A 276 -15.44 32.33 7.23
N VAL A 277 -15.87 31.29 7.94
CA VAL A 277 -15.04 30.52 8.87
C VAL A 277 -13.82 29.93 8.16
N GLY A 278 -14.02 29.32 6.98
CA GLY A 278 -12.92 28.77 6.19
C GLY A 278 -11.95 29.83 5.66
N ALA A 279 -12.47 31.01 5.28
CA ALA A 279 -11.66 32.13 4.86
C ALA A 279 -10.86 32.73 6.03
N LEU A 280 -11.49 32.88 7.20
CA LEU A 280 -10.83 33.36 8.40
C LEU A 280 -9.72 32.42 8.85
N ASP A 281 -9.96 31.10 8.83
CA ASP A 281 -8.95 30.12 9.29
C ASP A 281 -7.70 30.10 8.39
N ASN A 282 -7.86 30.18 7.06
CA ASN A 282 -6.73 30.16 6.12
C ASN A 282 -6.02 31.52 5.95
N PHE A 283 -6.76 32.64 6.07
CA PHE A 283 -6.23 33.98 5.80
C PHE A 283 -6.03 34.83 7.05
N TYR A 284 -6.10 34.24 8.24
CA TYR A 284 -5.98 34.98 9.50
C TYR A 284 -4.72 35.85 9.56
N ASP A 285 -3.57 35.33 9.14
CA ASP A 285 -2.31 36.10 9.12
C ASP A 285 -2.34 37.27 8.13
N LEU A 286 -3.00 37.09 6.99
CA LEU A 286 -3.21 38.16 6.02
C LEU A 286 -4.14 39.23 6.59
N PHE A 287 -5.21 38.83 7.28
CA PHE A 287 -6.12 39.74 7.96
C PHE A 287 -5.43 40.49 9.09
N LYS A 288 -4.64 39.82 9.93
CA LYS A 288 -3.84 40.45 10.99
C LYS A 288 -2.83 41.45 10.43
N THR A 289 -2.16 41.10 9.33
CA THR A 289 -1.21 41.99 8.67
C THR A 289 -1.92 43.21 8.08
N SER A 290 -3.03 43.02 7.36
CA SER A 290 -3.77 44.12 6.72
C SER A 290 -4.41 45.07 7.74
N THR A 291 -5.04 44.51 8.78
CA THR A 291 -5.62 45.29 9.89
C THR A 291 -4.56 46.03 10.67
N SER A 292 -3.35 45.46 10.90
CA SER A 292 -2.27 46.19 11.54
C SER A 292 -1.76 47.38 10.70
N MET A 293 -1.77 47.27 9.37
CA MET A 293 -1.42 48.37 8.48
C MET A 293 -2.48 49.49 8.51
N ILE A 294 -3.76 49.10 8.50
CA ILE A 294 -4.88 50.06 8.60
C ILE A 294 -4.87 50.73 9.97
N ALA A 295 -4.69 49.95 11.04
CA ALA A 295 -4.60 50.46 12.41
C ALA A 295 -3.44 51.45 12.55
N LYS A 296 -2.25 51.17 11.98
CA LYS A 296 -1.13 52.13 11.97
C LYS A 296 -1.45 53.42 11.20
N GLN A 297 -2.21 53.35 10.11
CA GLN A 297 -2.64 54.54 9.38
C GLN A 297 -3.70 55.36 10.15
N VAL A 298 -4.59 54.68 10.88
CA VAL A 298 -5.67 55.29 11.64
C VAL A 298 -5.18 55.84 12.99
N ALA A 299 -4.25 55.18 13.66
CA ALA A 299 -3.59 55.64 14.87
C ALA A 299 -2.80 56.94 14.64
N LYS A 300 -2.25 57.12 13.43
CA LYS A 300 -1.64 58.39 13.00
C LYS A 300 -2.62 59.58 13.02
N ASN A 301 -3.92 59.31 13.01
CA ASN A 301 -5.01 60.29 13.09
C ASN A 301 -5.66 60.37 14.49
N GLY A 302 -5.06 59.78 15.53
CA GLY A 302 -5.50 59.94 16.93
C GLY A 302 -6.57 58.96 17.42
N ALA A 303 -6.80 57.84 16.71
CA ALA A 303 -7.69 56.78 17.17
C ALA A 303 -6.95 55.71 17.99
N ALA A 304 -7.66 55.10 18.94
CA ALA A 304 -7.15 54.15 19.92
C ALA A 304 -6.48 52.90 19.28
N ASP A 305 -5.45 52.38 19.96
CA ASP A 305 -4.77 51.14 19.57
C ASP A 305 -5.76 49.97 19.60
N PHE A 306 -6.14 49.48 18.42
CA PHE A 306 -6.92 48.27 18.25
C PHE A 306 -5.95 47.09 18.08
N GLU A 307 -5.76 46.31 19.15
CA GLU A 307 -5.05 45.03 19.07
C GLU A 307 -6.03 43.89 18.82
N LEU A 308 -5.78 43.12 17.76
CA LEU A 308 -6.50 41.87 17.52
C LEU A 308 -6.05 40.81 18.55
N PRO A 309 -6.97 39.96 19.03
CA PRO A 309 -6.62 38.88 19.95
C PRO A 309 -5.54 37.97 19.35
N GLU A 310 -4.68 37.42 20.20
CA GLU A 310 -3.67 36.46 19.76
C GLU A 310 -4.32 35.18 19.21
N LYS A 311 -3.62 34.50 18.29
CA LYS A 311 -4.13 33.29 17.63
C LYS A 311 -4.60 32.23 18.63
N ASP A 312 -3.84 32.06 19.71
CA ASP A 312 -4.09 31.04 20.72
C ASP A 312 -5.31 31.36 21.60
N ALA A 313 -5.80 32.60 21.56
CA ALA A 313 -6.99 33.04 22.28
C ALA A 313 -8.30 32.81 21.50
N LEU A 314 -8.21 32.44 20.21
CA LEU A 314 -9.39 32.20 19.39
C LEU A 314 -9.98 30.81 19.67
N PRO A 315 -11.31 30.70 19.86
CA PRO A 315 -11.94 29.42 20.10
C PRO A 315 -11.75 28.48 18.91
N PHE A 316 -11.64 27.18 19.18
CA PHE A 316 -11.47 26.12 18.18
C PHE A 316 -10.18 26.19 17.33
N GLY A 317 -9.18 26.96 17.75
CA GLY A 317 -7.92 27.09 17.02
C GLY A 317 -8.07 27.83 15.67
N LEU A 318 -9.10 28.67 15.55
CA LEU A 318 -9.33 29.51 14.37
C LEU A 318 -8.10 30.39 14.07
N GLY A 319 -7.61 30.33 12.84
CA GLY A 319 -6.43 31.07 12.37
C GLY A 319 -5.12 30.30 12.47
N SER A 320 -5.18 29.05 12.96
CA SER A 320 -4.07 28.09 12.83
C SER A 320 -4.11 27.34 11.49
N GLY A 321 -5.24 27.34 10.78
CA GLY A 321 -5.46 26.54 9.58
C GLY A 321 -5.62 25.04 9.87
N GLN A 322 -5.68 24.63 11.14
CA GLN A 322 -5.81 23.21 11.51
C GLN A 322 -7.17 22.64 11.13
N LEU A 323 -8.25 23.42 11.29
CA LEU A 323 -9.61 22.96 11.03
C LEU A 323 -9.87 22.85 9.52
N THR A 324 -9.55 23.90 8.76
CA THR A 324 -9.61 23.84 7.28
C THR A 324 -8.64 22.82 6.73
N GLY A 325 -7.43 22.73 7.29
CA GLY A 325 -6.43 21.74 6.92
C GLY A 325 -6.89 20.30 7.17
N SER A 326 -7.58 20.04 8.28
CA SER A 326 -8.20 18.74 8.58
C SER A 326 -9.29 18.38 7.58
N VAL A 327 -10.16 19.32 7.23
CA VAL A 327 -11.25 19.11 6.27
C VAL A 327 -10.69 18.86 4.86
N VAL A 328 -9.73 19.66 4.41
CA VAL A 328 -9.08 19.51 3.09
C VAL A 328 -8.33 18.19 3.00
N ARG A 329 -7.58 17.80 4.05
CA ARG A 329 -6.95 16.47 4.11
C ARG A 329 -7.96 15.34 4.05
N GLY A 330 -9.07 15.45 4.79
CA GLY A 330 -10.16 14.48 4.73
C GLY A 330 -10.77 14.37 3.32
N PHE A 331 -10.98 15.49 2.63
CA PHE A 331 -11.43 15.49 1.23
C PHE A 331 -10.41 14.87 0.28
N ALA A 332 -9.12 15.19 0.44
CA ALA A 332 -8.07 14.57 -0.37
C ALA A 332 -8.13 13.05 -0.21
N ARG A 333 -8.17 12.53 1.02
CA ARG A 333 -8.29 11.08 1.26
C ARG A 333 -9.55 10.45 0.67
N LEU A 334 -10.66 11.18 0.60
CA LEU A 334 -11.93 10.67 0.07
C LEU A 334 -12.01 10.74 -1.46
N LEU A 335 -11.39 11.74 -2.08
CA LEU A 335 -11.63 12.07 -3.49
C LEU A 335 -10.40 11.87 -4.38
N THR A 336 -9.19 11.94 -3.83
CA THR A 336 -7.97 11.80 -4.63
C THR A 336 -7.48 10.36 -4.57
N THR A 337 -7.71 9.64 -5.67
CA THR A 337 -6.94 8.45 -6.01
C THR A 337 -5.64 8.92 -6.67
N ASP A 338 -4.53 8.80 -5.97
CA ASP A 338 -3.20 9.15 -6.46
C ASP A 338 -2.44 7.85 -6.72
N ALA A 339 -2.53 7.35 -7.96
CA ALA A 339 -1.91 6.08 -8.35
C ALA A 339 -0.38 6.09 -8.10
N GLU A 340 0.28 7.24 -8.27
CA GLU A 340 1.72 7.37 -8.00
C GLU A 340 2.04 7.19 -6.52
N ARG A 341 1.24 7.80 -5.63
CA ARG A 341 1.38 7.58 -4.17
C ARG A 341 1.10 6.15 -3.77
N GLU A 342 0.06 5.56 -4.33
CA GLU A 342 -0.30 4.18 -4.05
C GLU A 342 0.82 3.23 -4.49
N SER A 343 1.27 3.32 -5.74
CA SER A 343 2.40 2.55 -6.26
C SER A 343 3.68 2.77 -5.45
N LEU A 344 3.97 3.98 -4.96
CA LEU A 344 5.14 4.24 -4.12
C LEU A 344 5.06 3.51 -2.78
N CYS A 345 3.89 3.57 -2.12
CA CYS A 345 3.64 2.84 -0.88
C CYS A 345 3.82 1.34 -1.09
N GLU A 346 3.27 0.82 -2.19
CA GLU A 346 3.29 -0.59 -2.54
C GLU A 346 4.68 -1.10 -2.91
N ALA A 347 5.42 -0.34 -3.72
CA ALA A 347 6.82 -0.59 -4.04
C ALA A 347 7.69 -0.61 -2.78
N SER A 348 7.47 0.32 -1.84
CA SER A 348 8.26 0.40 -0.61
C SER A 348 8.01 -0.77 0.34
N ALA A 349 6.77 -1.25 0.44
CA ALA A 349 6.41 -2.43 1.20
C ALA A 349 7.03 -3.68 0.57
N LEU A 350 6.91 -3.85 -0.75
CA LEU A 350 7.48 -4.95 -1.51
C LEU A 350 9.00 -5.03 -1.35
N LEU A 351 9.70 -3.92 -1.63
CA LEU A 351 11.15 -3.81 -1.50
C LEU A 351 11.62 -4.14 -0.08
N THR A 352 10.93 -3.59 0.93
CA THR A 352 11.30 -3.81 2.33
C THR A 352 11.09 -5.27 2.74
N ALA A 353 9.93 -5.86 2.40
CA ALA A 353 9.68 -7.28 2.67
C ALA A 353 10.73 -8.17 1.99
N TYR A 354 11.05 -7.87 0.72
CA TYR A 354 12.03 -8.63 -0.05
C TYR A 354 13.43 -8.57 0.57
N CYS A 355 13.93 -7.37 0.88
CA CYS A 355 15.25 -7.18 1.47
C CYS A 355 15.36 -7.79 2.87
N THR A 356 14.28 -7.75 3.65
CA THR A 356 14.21 -8.34 5.00
C THR A 356 13.88 -9.83 5.00
N GLY A 357 13.65 -10.40 3.83
CA GLY A 357 13.29 -11.81 3.63
C GLY A 357 12.01 -12.17 4.38
N LEU A 358 11.08 -11.23 4.46
CA LEU A 358 9.73 -11.53 4.92
C LEU A 358 8.98 -12.27 3.81
N PRO A 359 8.08 -13.19 4.19
CA PRO A 359 7.32 -14.02 3.27
C PRO A 359 6.12 -13.30 2.62
N CYS A 360 5.99 -11.99 2.81
CA CYS A 360 4.77 -11.24 2.47
C CYS A 360 5.00 -10.27 1.32
N PHE A 361 4.14 -10.33 0.31
CA PHE A 361 4.05 -9.33 -0.77
C PHE A 361 2.70 -8.63 -0.78
N ALA A 362 2.07 -8.48 0.39
CA ALA A 362 0.96 -7.54 0.49
C ALA A 362 1.50 -6.16 0.09
N TYR A 363 1.03 -5.69 -1.06
CA TYR A 363 1.32 -4.35 -1.56
C TYR A 363 0.98 -3.30 -0.48
N ARG A 364 -0.02 -3.57 0.37
CA ARG A 364 -0.33 -2.74 1.54
C ARG A 364 -0.23 -3.55 2.83
N PRO A 365 0.78 -3.30 3.68
CA PRO A 365 0.94 -4.04 4.92
C PRO A 365 -0.20 -3.70 5.90
N ASN A 366 -0.71 -4.71 6.59
CA ASN A 366 -1.82 -4.60 7.55
C ASN A 366 -1.42 -5.23 8.89
N ALA A 367 -1.80 -4.59 10.00
CA ALA A 367 -1.56 -5.08 11.35
C ALA A 367 -2.08 -6.51 11.61
N LEU A 368 -3.25 -6.84 11.07
CA LEU A 368 -3.88 -8.16 11.24
C LEU A 368 -3.06 -9.23 10.54
N GLU A 369 -2.78 -9.04 9.25
CA GLU A 369 -1.98 -10.00 8.45
C GLU A 369 -0.59 -10.17 9.04
N ALA A 370 0.06 -9.08 9.46
CA ALA A 370 1.33 -9.10 10.16
C ALA A 370 1.28 -9.96 11.44
N SER A 371 0.23 -9.79 12.25
CA SER A 371 0.07 -10.55 13.50
C SER A 371 -0.20 -12.04 13.25
N VAL A 372 -1.01 -12.37 12.25
CA VAL A 372 -1.27 -13.76 11.83
C VAL A 372 0.03 -14.39 11.32
N LEU A 373 0.79 -13.67 10.50
CA LEU A 373 2.06 -14.14 9.98
C LEU A 373 3.05 -14.50 11.10
N VAL A 374 3.17 -13.64 12.11
CA VAL A 374 4.03 -13.90 13.27
C VAL A 374 3.54 -15.13 14.05
N VAL A 375 2.25 -15.21 14.35
CA VAL A 375 1.66 -16.32 15.12
C VAL A 375 1.68 -17.65 14.35
N GLU A 376 1.60 -17.64 13.03
CA GLU A 376 1.72 -18.85 12.22
C GLU A 376 3.17 -19.32 12.11
N SER A 377 4.13 -18.40 12.08
CA SER A 377 5.56 -18.74 12.04
C SER A 377 6.01 -19.56 13.25
N THR A 378 5.35 -19.43 14.40
CA THR A 378 5.68 -20.21 15.60
C THR A 378 5.18 -21.65 15.53
N LYS A 379 4.10 -21.89 14.78
CA LYS A 379 3.50 -23.23 14.63
C LYS A 379 4.27 -24.09 13.65
N ASN A 380 4.90 -23.48 12.66
CA ASN A 380 5.58 -24.17 11.57
C ASN A 380 7.08 -24.17 11.80
N SER A 381 7.61 -25.27 12.36
CA SER A 381 9.03 -25.49 12.62
C SER A 381 9.89 -25.77 11.37
N ASN A 382 9.43 -25.36 10.18
CA ASN A 382 10.03 -25.71 8.88
C ASN A 382 11.37 -25.01 8.57
N GLY A 383 12.12 -24.60 9.59
CA GLY A 383 13.48 -24.06 9.45
C GLY A 383 13.55 -22.61 8.97
N MET A 384 12.43 -21.87 8.98
CA MET A 384 12.48 -20.41 8.90
C MET A 384 12.69 -19.83 10.29
N ASP A 385 13.43 -18.72 10.38
CA ASP A 385 13.58 -17.99 11.63
C ASP A 385 12.21 -17.59 12.17
N SER A 386 11.97 -17.90 13.44
CA SER A 386 10.72 -17.51 14.12
C SER A 386 10.52 -16.00 13.99
N LEU A 387 9.43 -15.57 13.37
CA LEU A 387 9.10 -14.15 13.28
C LEU A 387 8.66 -13.57 14.62
N LEU A 388 8.39 -14.42 15.61
CA LEU A 388 8.14 -14.01 17.00
C LEU A 388 9.42 -13.55 17.70
N SER A 389 10.60 -13.96 17.21
CA SER A 389 11.85 -13.46 17.76
C SER A 389 11.89 -11.92 17.71
N SER A 390 12.63 -11.30 18.64
CA SER A 390 12.81 -9.83 18.66
C SER A 390 13.23 -9.30 17.28
N ALA A 391 14.16 -9.98 16.59
CA ALA A 391 14.57 -9.62 15.24
C ALA A 391 13.45 -9.80 14.19
N GLY A 392 12.66 -10.86 14.29
CA GLY A 392 11.46 -11.06 13.48
C GLY A 392 10.43 -9.94 13.62
N ILE A 393 10.09 -9.57 14.86
CA ILE A 393 9.17 -8.46 15.17
C ILE A 393 9.71 -7.12 14.65
N MET A 394 11.02 -6.91 14.73
CA MET A 394 11.64 -5.70 14.19
C MET A 394 11.52 -5.63 12.67
N ARG A 395 11.76 -6.74 11.94
CA ARG A 395 11.52 -6.83 10.49
C ARG A 395 10.06 -6.55 10.14
N VAL A 396 9.17 -7.24 10.86
CA VAL A 396 7.78 -6.88 11.20
C VAL A 396 7.38 -5.41 10.96
N LEU A 397 7.87 -4.61 11.91
CA LEU A 397 7.60 -3.19 12.07
C LEU A 397 8.25 -2.34 10.99
N VAL A 398 9.49 -2.67 10.59
CA VAL A 398 10.18 -1.96 9.51
C VAL A 398 9.37 -2.07 8.21
N TRP A 399 8.82 -3.25 7.92
CA TRP A 399 7.92 -3.46 6.78
C TRP A 399 6.61 -2.69 6.91
N LEU A 400 5.94 -2.73 8.07
CA LEU A 400 4.70 -1.97 8.31
C LEU A 400 4.88 -0.45 8.17
N LEU A 401 6.06 0.08 8.51
CA LEU A 401 6.38 1.50 8.46
C LEU A 401 7.03 1.96 7.15
N ALA A 402 7.44 1.03 6.28
CA ALA A 402 8.06 1.38 4.99
C ALA A 402 7.18 2.27 4.10
N PRO A 403 5.87 2.03 3.93
CA PRO A 403 4.99 2.95 3.19
C PRO A 403 4.97 4.36 3.78
N VAL A 404 4.96 4.47 5.11
CA VAL A 404 4.95 5.77 5.81
C VAL A 404 6.25 6.51 5.59
N ALA A 405 7.39 5.81 5.68
CA ALA A 405 8.70 6.38 5.41
C ALA A 405 8.83 6.84 3.93
N ALA A 406 8.39 6.02 2.98
CA ALA A 406 8.41 6.38 1.56
C ALA A 406 7.53 7.59 1.24
N GLU A 407 6.29 7.59 1.73
CA GLU A 407 5.32 8.66 1.47
C GLU A 407 5.77 9.98 2.12
N SER A 408 6.21 9.95 3.37
CA SER A 408 6.69 11.16 4.09
C SER A 408 7.99 11.73 3.52
N ALA A 409 8.85 10.91 2.91
CA ALA A 409 10.06 11.38 2.26
C ALA A 409 9.77 12.18 0.98
N LYS A 410 8.68 11.86 0.27
CA LYS A 410 8.31 12.50 -1.01
C LYS A 410 7.21 13.55 -0.86
N PHE A 411 6.28 13.34 0.06
CA PHE A 411 5.08 14.15 0.23
C PHE A 411 5.00 14.74 1.64
N PRO A 412 4.46 15.98 1.78
CA PRO A 412 4.38 16.65 3.07
C PRO A 412 3.36 16.00 4.03
N VAL A 413 2.44 15.17 3.53
CA VAL A 413 1.35 14.56 4.30
C VAL A 413 1.17 13.12 3.84
N CYS A 414 1.03 12.20 4.81
CA CYS A 414 0.70 10.80 4.58
C CYS A 414 -0.82 10.66 4.36
N ILE A 415 -1.23 10.37 3.12
CA ILE A 415 -2.63 10.20 2.71
C ILE A 415 -2.95 8.72 2.60
N VAL A 416 -2.08 7.97 1.91
CA VAL A 416 -2.29 6.54 1.59
C VAL A 416 -1.85 5.67 2.75
N SER A 417 -0.58 5.79 3.15
CA SER A 417 0.03 5.00 4.22
C SER A 417 -0.61 5.28 5.59
N ASN A 418 -0.70 4.27 6.45
CA ASN A 418 -1.29 4.37 7.79
C ASN A 418 -0.25 4.02 8.88
N PRO A 419 0.29 5.00 9.63
CA PRO A 419 1.27 4.73 10.68
C PRO A 419 0.70 3.94 11.87
N ARG A 420 -0.63 3.91 12.02
CA ARG A 420 -1.30 3.21 13.12
C ARG A 420 -1.29 1.69 12.94
N GLU A 421 -1.00 1.18 11.74
CA GLU A 421 -0.92 -0.28 11.51
C GLU A 421 0.20 -0.91 12.35
N ALA A 422 1.35 -0.24 12.44
CA ALA A 422 2.45 -0.71 13.28
C ALA A 422 2.08 -0.69 14.78
N GLU A 423 1.36 0.33 15.24
CA GLU A 423 0.88 0.40 16.62
C GLU A 423 -0.17 -0.70 16.90
N SER A 424 -1.12 -0.88 15.98
CA SER A 424 -2.18 -1.89 16.08
C SER A 424 -1.62 -3.32 16.04
N PHE A 425 -0.52 -3.53 15.32
CA PHE A 425 0.21 -4.80 15.31
C PHE A 425 0.76 -5.13 16.69
N LEU A 426 1.37 -4.16 17.38
CA LEU A 426 1.86 -4.34 18.75
C LEU A 426 0.72 -4.63 19.73
N ASP A 427 -0.42 -3.93 19.61
CA ASP A 427 -1.62 -4.22 20.42
C ASP A 427 -2.11 -5.66 20.25
N ARG A 428 -2.13 -6.16 19.00
CA ARG A 428 -2.55 -7.53 18.70
C ARG A 428 -1.58 -8.55 19.28
N LEU A 429 -0.27 -8.31 19.20
CA LEU A 429 0.72 -9.20 19.82
C LEU A 429 0.59 -9.23 21.34
N GLU A 430 0.35 -8.07 21.98
CA GLU A 430 0.07 -8.01 23.42
C GLU A 430 -1.22 -8.77 23.77
N GLU A 431 -2.28 -8.66 22.96
CA GLU A 431 -3.53 -9.43 23.13
C GLU A 431 -3.29 -10.94 22.98
N PHE A 432 -2.44 -11.36 22.04
CA PHE A 432 -2.07 -12.77 21.88
C PHE A 432 -1.23 -13.28 23.06
N ALA A 433 -0.26 -12.50 23.55
CA ALA A 433 0.53 -12.87 24.72
C ALA A 433 -0.27 -12.90 26.02
N ALA A 434 -1.32 -12.09 26.13
CA ALA A 434 -2.26 -12.20 27.24
C ALA A 434 -3.06 -13.52 27.23
N LYS A 435 -3.26 -14.12 26.05
CA LYS A 435 -3.96 -15.42 25.89
C LYS A 435 -3.00 -16.60 26.00
N ASP A 436 -1.76 -16.44 25.55
CA ASP A 436 -0.71 -17.47 25.56
C ASP A 436 0.54 -16.96 26.29
N PRO A 437 0.74 -17.37 27.57
CA PRO A 437 1.87 -16.92 28.37
C PRO A 437 3.24 -17.27 27.77
N SER A 438 3.33 -18.26 26.88
CA SER A 438 4.61 -18.61 26.23
C SER A 438 5.14 -17.50 25.33
N LEU A 439 4.26 -16.63 24.81
CA LEU A 439 4.62 -15.49 23.98
C LEU A 439 5.06 -14.28 24.81
N ALA A 440 4.68 -14.21 26.09
CA ALA A 440 4.91 -13.04 26.94
C ALA A 440 6.40 -12.78 27.18
N ASP A 441 7.21 -13.84 27.25
CA ASP A 441 8.66 -13.73 27.47
C ASP A 441 9.41 -13.13 26.28
N GLU A 442 8.84 -13.20 25.07
CA GLU A 442 9.46 -12.64 23.84
C GLU A 442 9.10 -11.16 23.63
N ILE A 443 8.05 -10.65 24.28
CA ILE A 443 7.52 -9.29 24.11
C ILE A 443 8.03 -8.35 25.22
N PHE A 444 9.21 -7.77 24.98
CA PHE A 444 9.91 -6.95 25.98
C PHE A 444 9.27 -5.57 26.27
N TRP A 445 8.42 -5.03 25.39
CA TRP A 445 7.86 -3.68 25.55
C TRP A 445 6.56 -3.63 26.36
N THR A 446 6.03 -4.78 26.78
CA THR A 446 4.73 -4.90 27.46
C THR A 446 4.70 -4.05 28.73
N GLY A 447 3.73 -3.13 28.83
CA GLY A 447 3.56 -2.24 29.99
C GLY A 447 4.43 -0.97 29.98
N ASN A 448 5.34 -0.80 29.02
CA ASN A 448 6.14 0.42 28.88
C ASN A 448 5.79 1.20 27.60
N LYS A 449 4.93 2.23 27.74
CA LYS A 449 4.51 3.09 26.64
C LYS A 449 5.67 3.82 25.94
N GLN A 450 6.74 4.14 26.66
CA GLN A 450 7.88 4.83 26.08
C GLN A 450 8.71 3.89 25.21
N GLU A 451 8.99 2.67 25.68
CA GLU A 451 9.70 1.67 24.88
C GLU A 451 8.95 1.33 23.60
N ARG A 452 7.62 1.24 23.67
CA ARG A 452 6.78 1.05 22.49
C ARG A 452 6.94 2.18 21.48
N LYS A 453 6.92 3.45 21.93
CA LYS A 453 7.16 4.61 21.06
C LYS A 453 8.56 4.61 20.47
N ASP A 454 9.56 4.29 21.28
CA ASP A 454 10.96 4.20 20.85
C ASP A 454 11.15 3.11 19.78
N LEU A 455 10.49 1.96 19.95
CA LEU A 455 10.52 0.84 19.01
C LEU A 455 9.90 1.23 17.66
N LEU A 456 8.72 1.87 17.67
CA LEU A 456 8.07 2.36 16.45
C LEU A 456 8.95 3.42 15.76
N LYS A 457 9.51 4.37 16.52
CA LYS A 457 10.37 5.43 15.97
C LYS A 457 11.63 4.85 15.35
N TRP A 458 12.23 3.86 16.01
CA TRP A 458 13.37 3.13 15.47
C TRP A 458 13.02 2.40 14.18
N ALA A 459 11.92 1.64 14.15
CA ALA A 459 11.51 0.90 12.95
C ALA A 459 11.21 1.82 11.76
N TYR A 460 10.59 2.97 12.00
CA TYR A 460 10.40 4.02 10.99
C TYR A 460 11.74 4.55 10.45
N THR A 461 12.72 4.74 11.33
CA THR A 461 14.07 5.19 10.95
C THR A 461 14.76 4.18 10.05
N GLU A 462 14.75 2.90 10.43
CA GLU A 462 15.41 1.86 9.66
C GLU A 462 14.73 1.66 8.31
N ALA A 463 13.39 1.80 8.25
CA ALA A 463 12.65 1.78 7.00
C ALA A 463 13.07 2.95 6.08
N ASP A 464 13.16 4.18 6.60
CA ASP A 464 13.62 5.35 5.85
C ASP A 464 15.07 5.18 5.34
N LEU A 465 15.98 4.65 6.17
CA LEU A 465 17.36 4.38 5.77
C LEU A 465 17.42 3.32 4.65
N LEU A 466 16.72 2.20 4.82
CA LEU A 466 16.63 1.13 3.83
C LEU A 466 16.13 1.63 2.48
N LEU A 467 15.08 2.45 2.49
CA LEU A 467 14.48 3.00 1.26
C LEU A 467 15.37 4.05 0.60
N ARG A 468 16.09 4.87 1.38
CA ARG A 468 17.05 5.86 0.83
C ARG A 468 18.22 5.20 0.15
N GLU A 469 18.77 4.13 0.74
CA GLU A 469 19.87 3.38 0.14
C GLU A 469 19.46 2.71 -1.17
N ASN A 470 18.20 2.31 -1.29
CA ASN A 470 17.64 1.64 -2.47
C ASN A 470 16.76 2.57 -3.31
N ARG A 471 16.95 3.90 -3.23
CA ARG A 471 16.06 4.89 -3.86
C ARG A 471 15.86 4.68 -5.36
N LYS A 472 16.91 4.32 -6.08
CA LYS A 472 16.85 4.09 -7.54
C LYS A 472 15.94 2.91 -7.88
N ILE A 473 16.15 1.79 -7.19
CA ILE A 473 15.36 0.56 -7.33
C ILE A 473 13.91 0.84 -6.94
N LEU A 474 13.68 1.53 -5.81
CA LEU A 474 12.35 1.92 -5.37
C LEU A 474 11.61 2.74 -6.43
N GLN A 475 12.29 3.71 -7.05
CA GLN A 475 11.71 4.53 -8.10
C GLN A 475 11.33 3.69 -9.33
N GLU A 476 12.20 2.79 -9.78
CA GLU A 476 11.91 1.94 -10.93
C GLU A 476 10.72 1.00 -10.66
N VAL A 477 10.67 0.36 -9.48
CA VAL A 477 9.52 -0.47 -9.08
C VAL A 477 8.24 0.36 -9.01
N THR A 478 8.32 1.59 -8.49
CA THR A 478 7.17 2.50 -8.44
C THR A 478 6.66 2.82 -9.85
N GLU A 479 7.55 3.18 -10.78
CA GLU A 479 7.19 3.51 -12.17
C GLU A 479 6.52 2.31 -12.88
N ARG A 480 7.02 1.09 -12.66
CA ARG A 480 6.39 -0.12 -13.20
C ARG A 480 4.99 -0.37 -12.63
N LEU A 481 4.84 -0.27 -11.31
CA LEU A 481 3.54 -0.44 -10.64
C LEU A 481 2.53 0.64 -11.07
N THR A 482 2.95 1.89 -11.27
CA THR A 482 2.08 2.97 -11.75
C THR A 482 1.59 2.72 -13.17
N GLY A 483 2.31 1.94 -13.98
CA GLY A 483 1.87 1.50 -15.30
C GLY A 483 0.69 0.52 -15.27
N GLY A 484 0.36 -0.07 -14.12
CA GLY A 484 -0.78 -0.97 -13.92
C GLY A 484 -0.65 -2.38 -14.53
N ALA A 485 0.30 -2.59 -15.43
CA ALA A 485 0.55 -3.88 -16.08
C ALA A 485 1.62 -4.75 -15.37
N ALA A 486 2.36 -4.17 -14.42
CA ALA A 486 3.47 -4.86 -13.78
C ALA A 486 2.99 -5.94 -12.81
N THR A 487 3.58 -7.13 -12.93
CA THR A 487 3.38 -8.23 -11.98
C THR A 487 4.37 -8.16 -10.82
N VAL A 488 4.20 -9.03 -9.81
CA VAL A 488 5.18 -9.14 -8.71
C VAL A 488 6.50 -9.69 -9.25
N GLY A 489 6.45 -10.61 -10.20
CA GLY A 489 7.60 -11.12 -10.94
C GLY A 489 8.37 -10.01 -11.65
N ASP A 490 7.68 -9.09 -12.32
CA ASP A 490 8.31 -7.91 -12.96
C ASP A 490 9.02 -7.02 -11.94
N CYS A 491 8.42 -6.83 -10.76
CA CYS A 491 9.01 -6.04 -9.70
C CYS A 491 10.25 -6.72 -9.13
N ILE A 492 10.21 -8.04 -8.90
CA ILE A 492 11.36 -8.80 -8.40
C ILE A 492 12.49 -8.85 -9.43
N ALA A 493 12.17 -8.89 -10.72
CA ALA A 493 13.17 -8.77 -11.78
C ALA A 493 13.96 -7.45 -11.68
N VAL A 494 13.29 -6.33 -11.33
CA VAL A 494 13.98 -5.06 -11.03
C VAL A 494 14.87 -5.20 -9.79
N LEU A 495 14.35 -5.81 -8.72
CA LEU A 495 15.10 -5.98 -7.47
C LEU A 495 16.39 -6.78 -7.70
N GLU A 496 16.34 -7.82 -8.52
CA GLU A 496 17.44 -8.72 -8.86
C GLU A 496 18.32 -8.26 -10.03
N GLU A 497 17.97 -7.16 -10.71
CA GLU A 497 18.68 -6.62 -11.89
C GLU A 497 18.79 -7.62 -13.06
N TRP A 498 17.68 -8.30 -13.39
CA TRP A 498 17.59 -9.25 -14.50
C TRP A 498 17.47 -8.62 -15.89
#